data_AF-A0A5C3EKQ1-F1
#
_entry.id   AF-A0A5C3EKQ1-F1
#
_cell.length_a   1.000
_cell.length_b   1.000
_cell.length_c   1.000
_cell.angle_alpha   90.00
_cell.angle_beta   90.00
_cell.angle_gamma   90.00
#
_symmetry.space_group_name_H-M   'P 1'
#
loop_
_entity.id
_entity.type
_entity.pdbx_description
1 polymer ?
#
loop_
_entity_poly.entity_id
_entity_poly.type
_entity_poly.pdbx_seq_one_letter_code
_entity_poly.pdbx_strand_id
1 'polypeptide(L)'
;MAPIDRQRTTTWTLATLFPLYLMGTAFAAVDFASQGYASLTHYDLPSNYIASCGCVGRSTFYPTAALNRYAYGSNTSFGPACGSCFEVRLVSTPLARPPPRPGTTDPWGDGIFYNTSQVSSGSTPSLVVKVIDLCPGAGGPWCNATRLDNGTVQGNSLGFDVHFDLAWPSKAISNNFFPGTHDYGAWNVTYAAVSCEKWAGWKDQAALGSDWAQQSSACCPNNPAPSGKDVDCPAYYNTLGANGAVPPNTSNILSKGKGSSNAATASLQYDTSARVATLLLTVLLASFGLSVTMTL
;
A
#
# COMPACT_ATOMS: atom_id res chain seq x y z
N MET A 1 48.79 -55.73 34.20
CA MET A 1 47.78 -56.30 35.11
C MET A 1 47.70 -55.42 36.35
N ALA A 2 46.75 -54.50 36.37
CA ALA A 2 46.27 -53.72 37.50
C ALA A 2 44.91 -53.12 37.10
N PRO A 3 43.98 -52.89 38.05
CA PRO A 3 42.55 -52.83 37.79
C PRO A 3 42.01 -51.41 37.54
N ILE A 4 40.78 -51.41 37.04
CA ILE A 4 39.87 -50.30 36.77
C ILE A 4 39.44 -49.63 38.09
N ASP A 5 39.42 -48.29 38.15
CA ASP A 5 38.44 -47.55 38.95
C ASP A 5 38.19 -46.13 38.41
N ARG A 6 37.09 -45.54 38.87
CA ARG A 6 36.07 -44.79 38.14
C ARG A 6 35.94 -43.36 38.70
N GLN A 7 36.03 -42.32 37.87
CA GLN A 7 35.53 -40.96 38.16
C GLN A 7 35.03 -40.32 36.84
N ARG A 8 33.72 -40.15 36.58
CA ARG A 8 32.73 -39.17 37.09
C ARG A 8 33.04 -37.71 36.69
N THR A 9 32.46 -37.29 35.57
CA THR A 9 32.20 -35.89 35.17
C THR A 9 30.86 -35.92 34.41
N THR A 10 29.71 -35.62 35.00
CA THR A 10 29.18 -34.28 35.35
C THR A 10 29.27 -33.31 34.17
N THR A 11 28.11 -33.00 33.56
CA THR A 11 27.66 -31.73 32.92
C THR A 11 26.92 -31.96 31.60
N TRP A 12 25.59 -32.11 31.64
CA TRP A 12 24.72 -31.87 30.48
C TRP A 12 23.32 -31.46 30.95
N THR A 13 23.09 -30.17 31.21
CA THR A 13 21.74 -29.61 31.37
C THR A 13 21.73 -28.10 31.11
N LEU A 14 22.14 -27.65 29.92
CA LEU A 14 21.92 -26.27 29.47
C LEU A 14 21.91 -26.24 27.93
N ALA A 15 20.85 -26.76 27.30
CA ALA A 15 20.72 -26.69 25.83
C ALA A 15 19.27 -26.71 25.32
N THR A 16 18.33 -26.08 26.01
CA THR A 16 16.93 -25.96 25.51
C THR A 16 16.29 -24.63 25.90
N LEU A 17 16.90 -23.52 25.50
CA LEU A 17 16.22 -22.22 25.40
C LEU A 17 16.75 -21.52 24.14
N PHE A 18 16.51 -22.14 22.98
CA PHE A 18 16.63 -21.45 21.71
C PHE A 18 15.42 -20.50 21.62
N PRO A 19 15.64 -19.18 21.51
CA PRO A 19 14.55 -18.23 21.52
C PRO A 19 13.68 -18.50 20.28
N LEU A 20 12.36 -18.60 20.47
CA LEU A 20 11.40 -18.35 19.41
C LEU A 20 11.75 -16.97 18.86
N TYR A 21 12.49 -16.98 17.75
CA TYR A 21 12.72 -15.82 16.93
C TYR A 21 11.34 -15.29 16.60
N LEU A 22 11.02 -14.11 17.13
CA LEU A 22 9.91 -13.30 16.65
C LEU A 22 10.16 -13.04 15.16
N MET A 23 9.69 -13.93 14.29
CA MET A 23 9.25 -13.53 12.98
C MET A 23 7.97 -12.74 13.22
N GLY A 24 8.13 -11.47 13.61
CA GLY A 24 7.07 -10.50 13.45
C GLY A 24 6.77 -10.46 11.96
N THR A 25 5.65 -11.05 11.56
CA THR A 25 5.08 -10.79 10.24
C THR A 25 4.76 -9.30 10.23
N ALA A 26 5.61 -8.49 9.61
CA ALA A 26 5.21 -7.16 9.21
C ALA A 26 4.04 -7.37 8.25
N PHE A 27 2.81 -7.17 8.75
CA PHE A 27 1.66 -7.05 7.88
C PHE A 27 1.95 -5.82 7.01
N ALA A 28 2.23 -6.05 5.73
CA ALA A 28 2.30 -4.96 4.79
C ALA A 28 0.91 -4.31 4.77
N ALA A 29 0.85 -3.00 4.99
CA ALA A 29 -0.39 -2.24 4.94
C ALA A 29 -1.10 -2.50 3.60
N VAL A 30 -0.31 -2.54 2.54
CA VAL A 30 -0.75 -2.85 1.18
C VAL A 30 -0.27 -4.22 0.76
N ASP A 31 -1.00 -4.79 -0.19
CA ASP A 31 -0.84 -6.17 -0.63
C ASP A 31 0.13 -6.33 -1.81
N PHE A 32 0.86 -5.26 -2.14
CA PHE A 32 1.78 -5.19 -3.28
C PHE A 32 3.18 -4.70 -2.83
N ALA A 33 4.18 -4.93 -3.69
CA ALA A 33 5.55 -4.49 -3.41
C ALA A 33 5.64 -2.96 -3.29
N SER A 34 6.50 -2.45 -2.41
CA SER A 34 6.67 -0.98 -2.26
C SER A 34 7.30 -0.32 -3.49
N GLN A 35 7.84 -1.09 -4.44
CA GLN A 35 8.37 -0.59 -5.71
C GLN A 35 8.23 -1.66 -6.79
N GLY A 36 8.14 -1.25 -8.05
CA GLY A 36 8.04 -2.18 -9.17
C GLY A 36 7.63 -1.51 -10.48
N TYR A 37 7.06 -2.32 -11.38
CA TYR A 37 6.43 -1.83 -12.60
C TYR A 37 4.90 -1.85 -12.45
N ALA A 38 4.25 -0.89 -13.09
CA ALA A 38 2.80 -0.75 -13.12
C ALA A 38 2.37 -0.26 -14.51
N SER A 39 1.06 -0.29 -14.77
CA SER A 39 0.48 0.54 -15.81
C SER A 39 -0.08 1.84 -15.24
N LEU A 40 -0.24 2.83 -16.12
CA LEU A 40 -0.73 4.15 -15.81
C LEU A 40 -1.71 4.61 -16.89
N THR A 41 -2.86 5.12 -16.48
CA THR A 41 -3.77 5.93 -17.32
C THR A 41 -4.03 7.28 -16.63
N HIS A 42 -4.97 8.05 -17.15
CA HIS A 42 -5.47 9.24 -16.49
C HIS A 42 -6.99 9.33 -16.57
N TYR A 43 -7.54 10.14 -15.66
CA TYR A 43 -8.97 10.43 -15.57
C TYR A 43 -9.21 11.87 -15.10
N ASP A 44 -10.37 12.41 -15.47
CA ASP A 44 -10.82 13.71 -15.00
C ASP A 44 -11.28 13.63 -13.54
N LEU A 45 -10.64 14.42 -12.67
CA LEU A 45 -11.04 14.58 -11.27
C LEU A 45 -11.34 16.06 -10.99
N PRO A 46 -12.60 16.43 -10.67
CA PRO A 46 -12.94 17.80 -10.35
C PRO A 46 -12.20 18.33 -9.12
N SER A 47 -11.82 19.60 -9.14
CA SER A 47 -11.25 20.26 -7.95
C SER A 47 -12.25 20.27 -6.80
N ASN A 48 -11.74 20.11 -5.57
CA ASN A 48 -12.51 19.93 -4.34
C ASN A 48 -13.33 18.63 -4.25
N TYR A 49 -13.20 17.70 -5.19
CA TYR A 49 -13.87 16.41 -5.11
C TYR A 49 -13.33 15.57 -3.93
N ILE A 50 -14.23 14.90 -3.22
CA ILE A 50 -13.88 13.96 -2.14
C ILE A 50 -13.98 12.54 -2.72
N ALA A 51 -12.82 11.99 -3.03
CA ALA A 51 -12.63 10.66 -3.61
C ALA A 51 -12.79 9.52 -2.59
N SER A 52 -12.59 8.25 -3.02
CA SER A 52 -12.88 7.08 -2.17
C SER A 52 -12.13 7.00 -0.85
N CYS A 53 -10.94 7.60 -0.70
CA CYS A 53 -10.27 7.69 0.60
C CYS A 53 -10.94 8.66 1.59
N GLY A 54 -11.81 9.53 1.09
CA GLY A 54 -12.37 10.62 1.88
C GLY A 54 -11.33 11.66 2.28
N CYS A 55 -10.25 11.82 1.51
CA CYS A 55 -9.31 12.91 1.70
C CYS A 55 -10.01 14.27 1.51
N VAL A 56 -9.56 15.31 2.21
CA VAL A 56 -10.08 16.67 2.00
C VAL A 56 -10.03 17.05 0.53
N GLY A 57 -11.09 17.69 0.02
CA GLY A 57 -11.19 18.02 -1.41
C GLY A 57 -10.03 18.85 -1.93
N ARG A 58 -9.39 19.65 -1.07
CA ARG A 58 -8.21 20.44 -1.41
C ARG A 58 -6.99 19.60 -1.82
N SER A 59 -6.96 18.31 -1.50
CA SER A 59 -5.94 17.37 -2.00
C SER A 59 -5.88 17.32 -3.52
N THR A 60 -7.01 17.52 -4.21
CA THR A 60 -7.13 17.54 -5.69
C THR A 60 -6.44 18.73 -6.38
N PHE A 61 -5.89 19.68 -5.62
CA PHE A 61 -5.07 20.78 -6.14
C PHE A 61 -3.59 20.39 -6.29
N TYR A 62 -3.25 19.14 -5.95
CA TYR A 62 -1.92 18.56 -6.01
C TYR A 62 -1.97 17.22 -6.77
N PRO A 63 -0.83 16.64 -7.19
CA PRO A 63 -0.84 15.42 -7.99
C PRO A 63 -1.42 14.24 -7.19
N THR A 64 -2.54 13.70 -7.65
CA THR A 64 -3.24 12.60 -6.98
C THR A 64 -3.54 11.48 -7.96
N ALA A 65 -3.72 10.27 -7.45
CA ALA A 65 -4.08 9.13 -8.27
C ALA A 65 -5.11 8.23 -7.58
N ALA A 66 -5.83 7.48 -8.40
CA ALA A 66 -6.54 6.29 -7.99
C ALA A 66 -5.62 5.07 -8.10
N LEU A 67 -5.81 4.07 -7.24
CA LEU A 67 -5.17 2.76 -7.37
C LEU A 67 -6.20 1.70 -7.74
N ASN A 68 -5.80 0.72 -8.54
CA ASN A 68 -6.66 -0.43 -8.82
C ASN A 68 -7.06 -1.15 -7.53
N ARG A 69 -8.29 -1.68 -7.52
CA ARG A 69 -8.93 -2.34 -6.37
C ARG A 69 -8.02 -3.27 -5.57
N TYR A 70 -7.22 -4.10 -6.26
CA TYR A 70 -6.27 -4.99 -5.62
C TYR A 70 -5.21 -4.23 -4.80
N ALA A 71 -4.51 -3.27 -5.40
CA ALA A 71 -3.51 -2.47 -4.71
C ALA A 71 -4.12 -1.49 -3.68
N TYR A 72 -5.31 -0.96 -3.96
CA TYR A 72 -6.04 -0.09 -3.05
C TYR A 72 -6.44 -0.80 -1.74
N GLY A 73 -6.74 -2.10 -1.82
CA GLY A 73 -7.06 -2.97 -0.68
C GLY A 73 -8.48 -2.82 -0.13
N SER A 74 -9.40 -2.25 -0.91
CA SER A 74 -10.83 -2.12 -0.59
C SER A 74 -11.65 -2.00 -1.88
N ASN A 75 -12.98 -2.16 -1.82
CA ASN A 75 -13.87 -2.21 -2.99
C ASN A 75 -14.85 -1.04 -3.10
N THR A 76 -14.93 -0.15 -2.10
CA THR A 76 -15.88 0.97 -2.07
C THR A 76 -15.22 2.23 -1.50
N SER A 77 -15.23 2.39 -0.18
CA SER A 77 -14.58 3.48 0.56
C SER A 77 -13.18 3.05 1.01
N PHE A 78 -12.42 3.99 1.57
CA PHE A 78 -11.02 3.90 2.02
C PHE A 78 -10.41 2.49 2.12
N GLY A 79 -9.19 2.35 1.64
CA GLY A 79 -8.39 1.14 1.77
C GLY A 79 -7.04 1.45 2.41
N PRO A 80 -6.26 0.42 2.74
CA PRO A 80 -4.95 0.60 3.36
C PRO A 80 -3.96 1.45 2.55
N ALA A 81 -4.13 1.53 1.22
CA ALA A 81 -3.29 2.40 0.40
C ALA A 81 -3.64 3.89 0.52
N CYS A 82 -4.76 4.25 1.16
CA CYS A 82 -5.20 5.64 1.26
C CYS A 82 -4.17 6.53 1.93
N GLY A 83 -3.89 7.66 1.29
CA GLY A 83 -2.95 8.64 1.79
C GLY A 83 -1.48 8.33 1.52
N SER A 84 -1.14 7.13 1.04
CA SER A 84 0.23 6.78 0.66
C SER A 84 0.68 7.55 -0.58
N CYS A 85 1.99 7.74 -0.70
CA CYS A 85 2.62 8.49 -1.79
C CYS A 85 3.64 7.66 -2.57
N PHE A 86 3.57 7.80 -3.89
CA PHE A 86 4.43 7.07 -4.82
C PHE A 86 5.08 8.03 -5.80
N GLU A 87 6.38 7.85 -6.04
CA GLU A 87 7.03 8.40 -7.22
C GLU A 87 6.70 7.48 -8.41
N VAL A 88 6.04 8.04 -9.42
CA VAL A 88 5.66 7.35 -10.66
C VAL A 88 6.48 7.93 -11.79
N ARG A 89 7.12 7.06 -12.58
CA ARG A 89 8.05 7.45 -13.66
C ARG A 89 7.71 6.73 -14.96
N LEU A 90 7.63 7.49 -16.06
CA LEU A 90 7.27 6.97 -17.37
C LEU A 90 8.37 6.07 -17.95
N VAL A 91 7.95 4.95 -18.54
CA VAL A 91 8.83 3.96 -19.21
C VAL A 91 8.49 3.87 -20.70
N SER A 92 7.23 3.58 -21.05
CA SER A 92 6.86 3.42 -22.46
C SER A 92 5.36 3.52 -22.71
N THR A 93 4.96 3.68 -23.98
CA THR A 93 3.56 3.64 -24.44
C THR A 93 3.21 2.25 -24.98
N PRO A 94 2.62 1.34 -24.19
CA PRO A 94 2.39 -0.06 -24.60
C PRO A 94 1.42 -0.24 -25.77
N LEU A 95 0.56 0.74 -26.05
CA LEU A 95 -0.45 0.66 -27.11
C LEU A 95 -0.01 1.32 -28.42
N ALA A 96 1.14 2.00 -28.43
CA ALA A 96 1.69 2.64 -29.61
C ALA A 96 3.04 2.01 -29.97
N ARG A 97 3.20 1.66 -31.24
CA ARG A 97 4.45 1.08 -31.75
C ARG A 97 5.57 2.12 -31.65
N PRO A 98 6.76 1.80 -31.12
CA PRO A 98 7.86 2.76 -31.09
C PRO A 98 8.43 3.01 -32.51
N PRO A 99 9.17 4.13 -32.71
CA PRO A 99 9.92 4.37 -33.92
C PRO A 99 10.85 3.20 -34.25
N PRO A 100 11.06 2.90 -35.55
CA PRO A 100 11.95 1.84 -35.97
C PRO A 100 13.39 2.15 -35.53
N ARG A 101 14.15 1.08 -35.31
CA ARG A 101 15.57 1.23 -34.98
C ARG A 101 16.29 1.92 -36.15
N PRO A 102 17.28 2.80 -35.89
CA PRO A 102 18.03 3.43 -36.96
C PRO A 102 18.62 2.39 -37.92
N GLY A 103 18.33 2.52 -39.23
CA GLY A 103 18.81 1.61 -40.26
C GLY A 103 17.99 0.33 -40.48
N THR A 104 16.81 0.18 -39.85
CA THR A 104 15.90 -0.94 -40.12
C THR A 104 14.69 -0.52 -40.97
N THR A 105 14.04 -1.50 -41.62
CA THR A 105 12.77 -1.32 -42.35
C THR A 105 11.56 -1.70 -41.49
N ASP A 106 11.71 -1.66 -40.16
CA ASP A 106 10.61 -1.98 -39.24
C ASP A 106 9.47 -0.95 -39.44
N PRO A 107 8.18 -1.32 -39.32
CA PRO A 107 7.11 -0.37 -39.60
C PRO A 107 7.12 0.81 -38.63
N TRP A 108 6.85 2.00 -39.17
CA TRP A 108 6.89 3.24 -38.39
C TRP A 108 5.83 3.25 -37.29
N GLY A 109 6.22 3.81 -36.15
CA GLY A 109 5.33 4.16 -35.06
C GLY A 109 5.89 5.35 -34.29
N ASP A 110 5.04 6.02 -33.53
CA ASP A 110 5.37 7.23 -32.75
C ASP A 110 5.31 6.99 -31.24
N GLY A 111 5.23 5.72 -30.82
CA GLY A 111 5.27 5.31 -29.43
C GLY A 111 6.57 5.72 -28.76
N ILE A 112 6.49 6.03 -27.47
CA ILE A 112 7.63 6.47 -26.69
C ILE A 112 8.16 5.27 -25.90
N PHE A 113 9.48 5.09 -25.93
CA PHE A 113 10.18 4.08 -25.14
C PHE A 113 11.46 4.67 -24.56
N TYR A 114 11.57 4.63 -23.24
CA TYR A 114 12.79 4.98 -22.51
C TYR A 114 13.55 3.71 -22.15
N ASN A 115 14.85 3.70 -22.47
CA ASN A 115 15.70 2.57 -22.10
C ASN A 115 15.97 2.55 -20.58
N THR A 116 16.44 1.40 -20.08
CA THR A 116 16.71 1.19 -18.65
C THR A 116 17.68 2.22 -18.06
N SER A 117 18.66 2.71 -18.84
CA SER A 117 19.60 3.73 -18.37
C SER A 117 18.93 5.08 -18.16
N GLN A 118 17.99 5.47 -19.03
CA GLN A 118 17.22 6.71 -18.88
C GLN A 118 16.29 6.64 -17.66
N VAL A 119 15.59 5.51 -17.49
CA VAL A 119 14.69 5.31 -16.35
C VAL A 119 15.46 5.30 -15.03
N SER A 120 16.57 4.57 -14.96
CA SER A 120 17.39 4.43 -13.73
C SER A 120 18.19 5.69 -13.37
N SER A 121 18.57 6.51 -14.35
CA SER A 121 19.22 7.81 -14.09
C SER A 121 18.25 8.90 -13.63
N GLY A 122 16.94 8.64 -13.66
CA GLY A 122 15.92 9.63 -13.32
C GLY A 122 15.68 10.68 -14.40
N SER A 123 16.15 10.47 -15.63
CA SER A 123 16.04 11.44 -16.72
C SER A 123 14.67 11.43 -17.42
N THR A 124 13.79 10.49 -17.09
CA THR A 124 12.45 10.39 -17.69
C THR A 124 11.41 11.10 -16.83
N PRO A 125 10.30 11.58 -17.41
CA PRO A 125 9.26 12.28 -16.67
C PRO A 125 8.78 11.47 -15.46
N SER A 126 8.73 12.13 -14.30
CA SER A 126 8.29 11.55 -13.04
C SER A 126 7.59 12.58 -12.17
N LEU A 127 6.67 12.11 -11.33
CA LEU A 127 6.04 12.94 -10.31
C LEU A 127 5.71 12.09 -9.07
N VAL A 128 5.52 12.75 -7.93
CA VAL A 128 5.02 12.10 -6.71
C VAL A 128 3.52 12.31 -6.64
N VAL A 129 2.75 11.22 -6.63
CA VAL A 129 1.30 11.22 -6.40
C VAL A 129 0.98 10.87 -4.96
N LYS A 130 -0.15 11.39 -4.46
CA LYS A 130 -0.84 10.85 -3.28
C LYS A 130 -2.05 10.03 -3.71
N VAL A 131 -2.22 8.84 -3.14
CA VAL A 131 -3.39 7.99 -3.39
C VAL A 131 -4.57 8.52 -2.60
N ILE A 132 -5.62 8.95 -3.31
CA ILE A 132 -6.84 9.47 -2.70
C ILE A 132 -8.10 8.75 -3.18
N ASP A 133 -7.97 7.87 -4.16
CA ASP A 133 -9.11 7.31 -4.87
C ASP A 133 -8.95 5.82 -5.20
N LEU A 134 -10.07 5.19 -5.51
CA LEU A 134 -10.17 3.80 -5.94
C LEU A 134 -10.45 3.77 -7.44
N CYS A 135 -9.67 2.97 -8.17
CA CYS A 135 -10.05 2.49 -9.49
C CYS A 135 -10.70 1.09 -9.36
N PRO A 136 -12.04 0.97 -9.45
CA PRO A 136 -12.77 -0.21 -8.96
C PRO A 136 -12.64 -1.48 -9.82
N GLY A 137 -12.10 -1.39 -11.03
CA GLY A 137 -11.86 -2.53 -11.92
C GLY A 137 -13.08 -3.08 -12.67
N ALA A 138 -14.30 -2.66 -12.32
CA ALA A 138 -15.51 -3.09 -13.01
C ALA A 138 -15.56 -2.52 -14.45
N GLY A 139 -15.43 -3.39 -15.45
CA GLY A 139 -15.70 -3.08 -16.86
C GLY A 139 -14.53 -2.57 -17.71
N GLY A 140 -13.31 -2.48 -17.17
CA GLY A 140 -12.14 -1.94 -17.88
C GLY A 140 -10.89 -2.83 -17.85
N PRO A 141 -9.96 -2.66 -18.80
CA PRO A 141 -8.75 -3.49 -18.93
C PRO A 141 -7.63 -3.16 -17.93
N TRP A 142 -7.74 -2.04 -17.20
CA TRP A 142 -6.61 -1.47 -16.45
C TRP A 142 -6.61 -1.81 -14.96
N CYS A 143 -7.77 -1.71 -14.31
CA CYS A 143 -7.90 -1.82 -12.86
C CYS A 143 -8.43 -3.17 -12.38
N ASN A 144 -8.45 -4.17 -13.26
CA ASN A 144 -9.05 -5.49 -13.04
C ASN A 144 -8.09 -6.54 -12.47
N ALA A 145 -6.87 -6.16 -12.05
CA ALA A 145 -5.98 -7.09 -11.37
C ALA A 145 -6.66 -7.67 -10.11
N THR A 146 -6.52 -8.98 -9.91
CA THR A 146 -7.28 -9.73 -8.91
C THR A 146 -6.41 -10.82 -8.28
N ARG A 147 -6.49 -10.95 -6.95
CA ARG A 147 -5.92 -12.10 -6.25
C ARG A 147 -6.78 -13.34 -6.47
N LEU A 148 -6.15 -14.43 -6.87
CA LEU A 148 -6.75 -15.74 -7.05
C LEU A 148 -6.69 -16.56 -5.75
N ASP A 149 -7.54 -17.58 -5.65
CA ASP A 149 -7.65 -18.45 -4.45
C ASP A 149 -6.35 -19.18 -4.09
N ASN A 150 -5.47 -19.39 -5.07
CA ASN A 150 -4.15 -19.99 -4.87
C ASN A 150 -3.09 -19.01 -4.33
N GLY A 151 -3.48 -17.78 -4.00
CA GLY A 151 -2.61 -16.72 -3.50
C GLY A 151 -1.85 -15.94 -4.58
N THR A 152 -1.94 -16.33 -5.85
CA THR A 152 -1.31 -15.59 -6.95
C THR A 152 -2.15 -14.38 -7.37
N VAL A 153 -1.52 -13.41 -8.04
CA VAL A 153 -2.22 -12.25 -8.61
C VAL A 153 -2.33 -12.45 -10.11
N GLN A 154 -3.55 -12.35 -10.61
CA GLN A 154 -3.78 -12.16 -12.03
C GLN A 154 -3.70 -10.66 -12.31
N GLY A 155 -2.64 -10.24 -13.01
CA GLY A 155 -2.47 -8.85 -13.43
C GLY A 155 -3.57 -8.37 -14.39
N ASN A 156 -3.56 -7.08 -14.66
CA ASN A 156 -4.48 -6.45 -15.62
C ASN A 156 -4.20 -6.86 -17.07
N SER A 157 -4.84 -6.22 -18.06
CA SER A 157 -4.64 -6.57 -19.47
C SER A 157 -3.21 -6.37 -20.00
N LEU A 158 -2.34 -5.66 -19.27
CA LEU A 158 -0.91 -5.54 -19.55
C LEU A 158 -0.04 -6.44 -18.66
N GLY A 159 -0.67 -7.25 -17.80
CA GLY A 159 0.01 -8.16 -16.88
C GLY A 159 0.53 -7.51 -15.59
N PHE A 160 0.11 -6.28 -15.26
CA PHE A 160 0.53 -5.61 -14.03
C PHE A 160 -0.44 -5.82 -12.88
N ASP A 161 0.10 -6.08 -11.69
CA ASP A 161 -0.67 -6.18 -10.43
C ASP A 161 -1.14 -4.80 -9.95
N VAL A 162 -0.32 -3.77 -10.23
CA VAL A 162 -0.55 -2.38 -9.83
C VAL A 162 -0.89 -1.55 -11.06
N HIS A 163 -1.90 -0.72 -10.91
CA HIS A 163 -2.26 0.30 -11.87
C HIS A 163 -2.61 1.61 -11.16
N PHE A 164 -2.03 2.69 -11.67
CA PHE A 164 -2.33 4.06 -11.25
C PHE A 164 -3.25 4.69 -12.28
N ASP A 165 -4.30 5.37 -11.82
CA ASP A 165 -5.10 6.25 -12.67
C ASP A 165 -4.87 7.69 -12.20
N LEU A 166 -4.14 8.46 -13.00
CA LEU A 166 -3.68 9.80 -12.60
C LEU A 166 -4.79 10.84 -12.77
N ALA A 167 -5.01 11.68 -11.77
CA ALA A 167 -5.93 12.82 -11.88
C ALA A 167 -5.36 13.89 -12.83
N TRP A 168 -5.54 13.69 -14.13
CA TRP A 168 -5.03 14.53 -15.22
C TRP A 168 -6.05 14.57 -16.35
N PRO A 169 -6.26 15.71 -17.02
CA PRO A 169 -5.62 17.01 -16.80
C PRO A 169 -5.95 17.64 -15.45
N SER A 170 -4.95 18.30 -14.84
CA SER A 170 -5.14 19.07 -13.61
C SER A 170 -4.13 20.21 -13.52
N LYS A 171 -4.44 21.26 -12.75
CA LYS A 171 -3.51 22.38 -12.53
C LYS A 171 -2.24 21.96 -11.78
N ALA A 172 -2.28 20.81 -11.10
CA ALA A 172 -1.22 20.29 -10.29
C ALA A 172 -0.13 19.56 -11.08
N ILE A 173 -0.46 19.11 -12.29
CA ILE A 173 0.38 18.26 -13.12
C ILE A 173 0.61 18.98 -14.44
N SER A 174 1.88 19.10 -14.84
CA SER A 174 2.24 19.73 -16.10
C SER A 174 1.52 19.08 -17.29
N ASN A 175 1.01 19.89 -18.22
CA ASN A 175 0.49 19.39 -19.51
C ASN A 175 1.55 18.61 -20.31
N ASN A 176 2.83 18.81 -20.01
CA ASN A 176 3.95 18.10 -20.65
C ASN A 176 4.39 16.86 -19.86
N PHE A 177 3.66 16.43 -18.82
CA PHE A 177 4.01 15.22 -18.08
C PHE A 177 3.93 13.98 -18.97
N PHE A 178 2.86 13.87 -19.77
CA PHE A 178 2.77 12.91 -20.86
C PHE A 178 3.41 13.53 -22.12
N PRO A 179 4.61 13.09 -22.52
CA PRO A 179 5.28 13.64 -23.69
C PRO A 179 4.66 13.10 -24.98
N GLY A 180 4.92 13.80 -26.08
CA GLY A 180 4.45 13.44 -27.42
C GLY A 180 3.55 14.51 -28.01
N THR A 181 2.90 14.18 -29.12
CA THR A 181 2.03 15.10 -29.87
C THR A 181 0.54 14.87 -29.60
N HIS A 182 0.21 13.80 -28.89
CA HIS A 182 -1.14 13.39 -28.57
C HIS A 182 -1.13 12.50 -27.32
N ASP A 183 -2.31 12.19 -26.80
CA ASP A 183 -2.47 11.26 -25.70
C ASP A 183 -2.39 9.81 -26.19
N TYR A 184 -1.43 9.05 -25.65
CA TYR A 184 -1.25 7.63 -25.93
C TYR A 184 -2.17 6.72 -25.11
N GLY A 185 -2.97 7.29 -24.20
CA GLY A 185 -3.99 6.64 -23.39
C GLY A 185 -3.43 5.83 -22.21
N ALA A 186 -2.48 4.94 -22.46
CA ALA A 186 -1.87 4.09 -21.43
C ALA A 186 -0.34 4.14 -21.48
N TRP A 187 0.28 3.98 -20.31
CA TRP A 187 1.72 4.00 -20.10
C TRP A 187 2.17 2.82 -19.24
N ASN A 188 3.33 2.25 -19.55
CA ASN A 188 4.11 1.47 -18.60
C ASN A 188 4.93 2.44 -17.74
N VAL A 189 4.96 2.19 -16.44
CA VAL A 189 5.67 3.02 -15.48
C VAL A 189 6.48 2.18 -14.50
N THR A 190 7.53 2.77 -13.93
CA THR A 190 8.06 2.31 -12.64
C THR A 190 7.43 3.11 -11.53
N TYR A 191 7.21 2.49 -10.37
CA TYR A 191 6.78 3.18 -9.16
C TYR A 191 7.67 2.82 -7.98
N ALA A 192 7.76 3.74 -7.03
CA ALA A 192 8.37 3.50 -5.72
C ALA A 192 7.61 4.28 -4.64
N ALA A 193 7.32 3.63 -3.52
CA ALA A 193 6.79 4.26 -2.33
C ALA A 193 7.84 5.25 -1.82
N VAL A 194 7.40 6.49 -1.57
CA VAL A 194 8.25 7.56 -1.06
C VAL A 194 7.52 8.28 0.05
N SER A 195 8.27 8.88 0.99
CA SER A 195 7.67 9.76 1.99
C SER A 195 6.79 10.82 1.34
N CYS A 196 5.58 10.97 1.86
CA CYS A 196 4.65 12.01 1.43
C CYS A 196 5.20 13.43 1.66
N GLU A 197 6.29 13.60 2.41
CA GLU A 197 7.04 14.86 2.44
C GLU A 197 7.54 15.33 1.06
N LYS A 198 7.70 14.40 0.11
CA LYS A 198 8.04 14.70 -1.29
C LYS A 198 6.83 15.08 -2.14
N TRP A 199 5.61 14.85 -1.66
CA TRP A 199 4.40 15.22 -2.39
C TRP A 199 4.20 16.73 -2.35
N ALA A 200 3.86 17.34 -3.50
CA ALA A 200 3.78 18.79 -3.63
C ALA A 200 2.78 19.45 -2.65
N GLY A 201 1.74 18.73 -2.25
CA GLY A 201 0.74 19.20 -1.29
C GLY A 201 1.14 19.08 0.19
N TRP A 202 2.29 18.50 0.50
CA TRP A 202 2.71 18.20 1.89
C TRP A 202 2.69 19.43 2.81
N LYS A 203 3.13 20.58 2.30
CA LYS A 203 3.20 21.81 3.09
C LYS A 203 1.86 22.55 3.18
N ASP A 204 0.87 22.14 2.41
CA ASP A 204 -0.49 22.69 2.51
C ASP A 204 -1.30 21.87 3.51
N GLN A 205 -1.30 22.35 4.76
CA GLN A 205 -2.06 21.71 5.83
C GLN A 205 -3.54 21.53 5.47
N ALA A 206 -4.12 22.37 4.63
CA ALA A 206 -5.52 22.25 4.23
C ALA A 206 -5.77 21.18 3.16
N ALA A 207 -4.72 20.63 2.55
CA ALA A 207 -4.76 19.53 1.58
C ALA A 207 -4.47 18.14 2.20
N LEU A 208 -4.14 18.12 3.50
CA LEU A 208 -3.83 16.92 4.26
C LEU A 208 -5.05 16.35 4.97
N GLY A 209 -5.00 15.09 5.37
CA GLY A 209 -6.04 14.45 6.17
C GLY A 209 -7.35 14.12 5.45
N SER A 210 -8.27 13.56 6.23
CA SER A 210 -9.65 13.29 5.83
C SER A 210 -10.57 14.49 5.96
N ASP A 211 -11.56 14.51 5.07
CA ASP A 211 -12.73 15.38 5.20
C ASP A 211 -13.54 15.01 6.45
N TRP A 212 -13.83 16.00 7.28
CA TRP A 212 -14.51 15.77 8.55
C TRP A 212 -15.99 15.39 8.38
N ALA A 213 -16.66 15.93 7.35
CA ALA A 213 -18.09 15.67 7.14
C ALA A 213 -18.36 14.19 6.84
N GLN A 214 -17.37 13.46 6.34
CA GLN A 214 -17.42 12.03 6.10
C GLN A 214 -17.28 11.17 7.38
N GLN A 215 -16.83 11.74 8.49
CA GLN A 215 -16.68 11.04 9.78
C GLN A 215 -15.94 9.69 9.63
N SER A 216 -16.53 8.59 10.10
CA SER A 216 -15.98 7.23 10.01
C SER A 216 -15.98 6.65 8.59
N SER A 217 -16.54 7.36 7.61
CA SER A 217 -16.55 6.96 6.19
C SER A 217 -15.32 7.47 5.43
N ALA A 218 -14.39 8.17 6.10
CA ALA A 218 -13.14 8.64 5.53
C ALA A 218 -11.93 8.17 6.35
N CYS A 219 -10.85 7.85 5.63
CA CYS A 219 -9.56 7.62 6.23
C CYS A 219 -8.46 7.97 5.21
N CYS A 220 -7.70 9.03 5.52
CA CYS A 220 -6.65 9.56 4.65
C CYS A 220 -5.50 10.11 5.51
N PRO A 221 -4.61 9.24 6.01
CA PRO A 221 -3.43 9.65 6.75
C PRO A 221 -2.51 10.56 5.92
N ASN A 222 -1.59 11.25 6.59
CA ASN A 222 -0.72 12.21 5.93
C ASN A 222 0.46 11.52 5.25
N ASN A 223 1.05 10.53 5.93
CA ASN A 223 2.19 9.74 5.47
C ASN A 223 2.14 8.29 6.00
N PRO A 224 1.13 7.49 5.58
CA PRO A 224 0.98 6.09 5.98
C PRO A 224 1.98 5.18 5.28
N ALA A 225 2.11 3.93 5.72
CA ALA A 225 2.86 2.92 5.01
C ALA A 225 2.24 2.67 3.60
N PRO A 226 3.02 2.19 2.62
CA PRO A 226 4.47 1.94 2.67
C PRO A 226 5.33 3.22 2.60
N SER A 227 4.72 4.41 2.52
CA SER A 227 5.39 5.70 2.31
C SER A 227 5.99 6.30 3.58
N GLY A 228 5.40 6.01 4.74
CA GLY A 228 5.79 6.58 6.02
C GLY A 228 5.44 5.69 7.21
N LYS A 229 5.00 6.32 8.30
CA LYS A 229 4.81 5.69 9.62
C LYS A 229 3.48 6.05 10.28
N ASP A 230 2.64 6.86 9.62
CA ASP A 230 1.29 7.12 10.14
C ASP A 230 0.49 5.81 10.13
N VAL A 231 -0.53 5.73 10.98
CA VAL A 231 -1.40 4.56 11.04
C VAL A 231 -2.17 4.44 9.72
N ASP A 232 -2.09 3.27 9.10
CA ASP A 232 -2.79 2.96 7.86
C ASP A 232 -4.30 2.80 8.09
N CYS A 233 -5.05 2.94 7.01
CA CYS A 233 -6.48 2.66 7.05
C CYS A 233 -6.73 1.15 7.07
N PRO A 234 -7.70 0.65 7.86
CA PRO A 234 -8.21 -0.69 7.60
C PRO A 234 -8.91 -0.70 6.24
N ALA A 235 -9.03 -1.87 5.63
CA ALA A 235 -9.96 -2.02 4.50
C ALA A 235 -11.39 -1.74 4.97
N TYR A 236 -12.17 -0.98 4.19
CA TYR A 236 -13.53 -0.58 4.58
C TYR A 236 -14.43 -1.75 5.01
N TYR A 237 -14.34 -2.90 4.33
CA TYR A 237 -15.15 -4.07 4.69
C TYR A 237 -14.81 -4.63 6.08
N ASN A 238 -13.59 -4.41 6.59
CA ASN A 238 -13.20 -4.80 7.96
C ASN A 238 -13.81 -3.90 9.02
N THR A 239 -14.34 -2.73 8.66
CA THR A 239 -15.00 -1.81 9.60
C THR A 239 -16.50 -2.10 9.73
N LEU A 240 -17.03 -3.06 8.97
CA LEU A 240 -18.43 -3.44 9.00
C LEU A 240 -18.70 -4.45 10.13
N GLY A 241 -19.81 -4.27 10.85
CA GLY A 241 -20.27 -5.18 11.91
C GLY A 241 -19.92 -4.73 13.34
N ALA A 242 -20.46 -5.43 14.34
CA ALA A 242 -20.40 -5.04 15.75
C ALA A 242 -18.96 -5.01 16.34
N ASN A 243 -18.04 -5.79 15.75
CA ASN A 243 -16.64 -5.89 16.15
C ASN A 243 -15.69 -5.39 15.04
N GLY A 244 -16.17 -4.52 14.16
CA GLY A 244 -15.38 -3.98 13.05
C GLY A 244 -14.17 -3.18 13.52
N ALA A 245 -13.12 -3.15 12.70
CA ALA A 245 -11.97 -2.28 12.90
C ALA A 245 -12.42 -0.81 12.92
N VAL A 246 -11.84 -0.01 13.81
CA VAL A 246 -12.10 1.43 13.87
C VAL A 246 -11.05 2.14 13.01
N PRO A 247 -11.44 2.89 11.97
CA PRO A 247 -10.47 3.66 11.18
C PRO A 247 -9.80 4.73 12.06
N PRO A 248 -8.50 5.00 11.89
CA PRO A 248 -7.82 6.05 12.63
C PRO A 248 -8.44 7.42 12.34
N ASN A 249 -8.49 8.29 13.36
CA ASN A 249 -8.90 9.67 13.15
C ASN A 249 -7.80 10.41 12.37
N THR A 250 -8.03 10.60 11.09
CA THR A 250 -7.13 11.27 10.15
C THR A 250 -7.66 12.65 9.74
N SER A 251 -8.68 13.16 10.43
CA SER A 251 -9.35 14.40 10.05
C SER A 251 -8.43 15.61 10.19
N ASN A 252 -8.44 16.44 9.16
CA ASN A 252 -7.67 17.68 9.11
C ASN A 252 -8.10 18.66 10.23
N ILE A 253 -7.14 19.30 10.92
CA ILE A 253 -7.46 20.33 11.92
C ILE A 253 -8.24 21.51 11.32
N LEU A 254 -8.04 21.79 10.03
CA LEU A 254 -8.75 22.84 9.30
C LEU A 254 -10.13 22.39 8.81
N SER A 255 -10.41 21.09 8.69
CA SER A 255 -11.74 20.58 8.34
C SER A 255 -12.71 20.52 9.53
N LYS A 256 -12.20 20.65 10.76
CA LYS A 256 -13.01 20.56 11.99
C LYS A 256 -13.96 21.73 12.24
N GLY A 257 -13.85 22.85 11.53
CA GLY A 257 -14.48 24.10 11.99
C GLY A 257 -14.02 24.44 13.42
N LYS A 258 -14.43 25.58 13.99
CA LYS A 258 -13.99 26.01 15.33
C LYS A 258 -14.65 25.22 16.50
N GLY A 259 -14.96 23.93 16.36
CA GLY A 259 -15.76 23.20 17.36
C GLY A 259 -15.32 21.76 17.62
N SER A 260 -14.67 21.55 18.76
CA SER A 260 -14.57 20.30 19.55
C SER A 260 -13.90 19.07 18.93
N SER A 261 -12.80 18.66 19.59
CA SER A 261 -12.04 17.44 19.37
C SER A 261 -12.75 16.22 19.95
N ASN A 262 -13.19 15.27 19.12
CA ASN A 262 -13.47 13.91 19.58
C ASN A 262 -12.46 12.97 18.91
N ALA A 263 -11.47 12.56 19.69
CA ALA A 263 -10.82 11.28 19.45
C ALA A 263 -11.89 10.20 19.59
N ALA A 264 -11.95 9.23 18.68
CA ALA A 264 -12.55 7.96 19.04
C ALA A 264 -11.71 7.43 20.21
N THR A 265 -12.23 7.52 21.43
CA THR A 265 -11.63 6.85 22.58
C THR A 265 -11.50 5.39 22.19
N ALA A 266 -10.26 4.93 22.07
CA ALA A 266 -9.94 3.53 21.92
C ALA A 266 -10.44 2.78 23.16
N SER A 267 -11.70 2.37 23.18
CA SER A 267 -12.13 1.22 23.96
C SER A 267 -12.15 0.02 23.02
N LEU A 268 -10.96 -0.42 22.62
CA LEU A 268 -10.80 -1.81 22.24
C LEU A 268 -11.16 -2.59 23.52
N GLN A 269 -12.32 -3.24 23.57
CA GLN A 269 -12.48 -4.36 24.49
C GLN A 269 -11.42 -5.36 24.08
N TYR A 270 -10.32 -5.36 24.83
CA TYR A 270 -9.25 -6.33 24.73
C TYR A 270 -9.91 -7.70 24.94
N ASP A 271 -9.99 -8.51 23.88
CA ASP A 271 -10.59 -9.83 23.97
C ASP A 271 -9.67 -10.73 24.81
N THR A 272 -9.89 -10.72 26.12
CA THR A 272 -9.15 -11.50 27.11
C THR A 272 -9.27 -13.00 26.89
N SER A 273 -10.26 -13.45 26.11
CA SER A 273 -10.53 -14.86 25.85
C SER A 273 -9.39 -15.55 25.06
N ALA A 274 -8.83 -14.89 24.05
CA ALA A 274 -7.75 -15.45 23.23
C ALA A 274 -6.44 -15.63 24.02
N ARG A 275 -6.10 -14.68 24.89
CA ARG A 275 -4.91 -14.79 25.75
C ARG A 275 -5.06 -15.85 26.84
N VAL A 276 -6.26 -16.02 27.41
CA VAL A 276 -6.53 -17.08 28.38
C VAL A 276 -6.45 -18.46 27.72
N ALA A 277 -6.97 -18.63 26.51
CA ALA A 277 -6.86 -19.89 25.76
C ALA A 277 -5.40 -20.24 25.42
N THR A 278 -4.59 -19.24 25.04
CA THR A 278 -3.18 -19.45 24.71
C THR A 278 -2.35 -19.75 25.97
N LEU A 279 -2.63 -19.08 27.09
CA LEU A 279 -2.04 -19.37 28.40
C LEU A 279 -2.40 -20.79 28.88
N LEU A 280 -3.66 -21.19 28.78
CA LEU A 280 -4.10 -22.55 29.15
C LEU A 280 -3.42 -23.63 28.30
N LEU A 281 -3.25 -23.40 27.00
CA LEU A 281 -2.56 -24.34 26.11
C LEU A 281 -1.07 -24.47 26.45
N THR A 282 -0.41 -23.36 26.80
CA THR A 282 1.00 -23.39 27.23
C THR A 282 1.19 -24.10 28.58
N VAL A 283 0.25 -23.96 29.51
CA VAL A 283 0.27 -24.70 30.79
C VAL A 283 0.04 -26.19 30.58
N LEU A 284 -0.90 -26.57 29.69
CA LEU A 284 -1.15 -27.97 29.37
C LEU A 284 0.08 -28.66 28.75
N LEU A 285 0.73 -28.00 27.79
CA LEU A 285 1.93 -28.54 27.12
C LEU A 285 3.12 -28.66 28.10
N ALA A 286 3.28 -27.71 29.01
CA ALA A 286 4.30 -27.79 30.06
C ALA A 286 4.03 -28.96 31.04
N SER A 287 2.77 -29.20 31.42
CA SER A 287 2.43 -30.32 32.31
C SER A 287 2.64 -31.70 31.67
N PHE A 288 2.33 -31.86 30.38
CA PHE A 288 2.60 -33.11 29.66
C PHE A 288 4.09 -33.40 29.47
N GLY A 289 4.93 -32.38 29.28
CA GLY A 289 6.38 -32.54 29.18
C GLY A 289 7.04 -33.04 30.48
N LEU A 290 6.52 -32.62 31.64
CA LEU A 290 7.00 -33.07 32.95
C LEU A 290 6.55 -34.50 33.31
N SER A 291 5.42 -34.98 32.79
CA SER A 291 4.95 -36.36 33.07
C SER A 291 5.73 -37.44 32.32
N VAL A 292 6.31 -37.13 31.16
CA VAL A 292 7.07 -38.11 30.33
C VAL A 292 8.50 -38.30 30.85
N THR A 293 9.02 -37.37 31.65
CA THR A 293 10.39 -37.44 32.19
C THR A 293 10.49 -38.18 33.53
N MET A 294 9.39 -38.64 34.13
CA MET A 294 9.41 -39.45 35.36
C MET A 294 9.17 -40.96 35.16
N THR A 295 9.01 -41.43 33.92
CA THR A 295 8.75 -42.84 33.59
C THR A 295 9.81 -43.51 32.71
N LEU A 296 11.00 -42.91 32.60
CA LEU A 296 12.18 -43.52 31.97
C LEU A 296 13.38 -43.53 32.91
#